data_AF-A0A521AEX9-F1
#
_entry.id   AF-A0A521AEX9-F1
#
_cell.length_a   1.000
_cell.length_b   1.000
_cell.length_c   1.000
_cell.angle_alpha   90.00
_cell.angle_beta   90.00
_cell.angle_gamma   90.00
#
_symmetry.space_group_name_H-M   'P 1'
#
loop_
_entity.id
_entity.type
_entity.pdbx_description
1 polymer ?
#
loop_
_entity_poly.entity_id
_entity_poly.type
_entity_poly.pdbx_seq_one_letter_code
_entity_poly.pdbx_strand_id
1 'polypeptide(L)'
;MTNANSDVISQALECEPIRINSNLTTAQDRDRYYWTNIPVAAQPIDKGIVLGDIVEQNPAPKYWYAQSFDYLGDNEKVQATLHINGHDILKRVYNLKGKCGTLTCLKGGNHQKKVLQDGKPRKLTPLEYERLQNVPEGYTSGVSDTQRYNMLGNGWTIDVIAHILQGLVK
;
A
#
# COMPACT_ATOMS: atom_id res chain seq x y z
N MET A 1 -7.29 -6.48 -14.29
CA MET A 1 -7.49 -7.82 -14.87
C MET A 1 -8.71 -7.74 -15.75
N THR A 2 -8.66 -8.27 -16.97
CA THR A 2 -9.83 -8.35 -17.86
C THR A 2 -10.76 -9.47 -17.36
N ASN A 3 -12.06 -9.39 -17.67
CA ASN A 3 -13.00 -10.44 -17.30
C ASN A 3 -12.57 -11.79 -17.88
N ALA A 4 -12.17 -11.83 -19.15
CA ALA A 4 -11.65 -13.04 -19.80
C ALA A 4 -10.50 -13.72 -19.02
N ASN A 5 -9.56 -12.95 -18.46
CA ASN A 5 -8.47 -13.55 -17.67
C ASN A 5 -8.97 -14.07 -16.31
N SER A 6 -9.94 -13.38 -15.70
CA SER A 6 -10.58 -13.82 -14.46
C SER A 6 -11.34 -15.13 -14.68
N ASP A 7 -12.12 -15.21 -15.77
CA ASP A 7 -12.96 -16.36 -16.11
C ASP A 7 -12.12 -17.63 -16.35
N VAL A 8 -10.98 -17.49 -17.02
CA VAL A 8 -10.02 -18.60 -17.21
C VAL A 8 -9.50 -19.13 -15.88
N ILE A 9 -9.21 -18.24 -14.92
CA ILE A 9 -8.74 -18.64 -13.58
C ILE A 9 -9.89 -19.31 -12.82
N SER A 10 -11.10 -18.74 -12.86
CA SER A 10 -12.28 -19.32 -12.20
C SER A 10 -12.60 -20.71 -12.74
N GLN A 11 -12.50 -20.92 -14.05
CA GLN A 11 -12.68 -22.23 -14.67
C GLN A 11 -11.61 -23.23 -14.23
N ALA A 12 -10.33 -22.81 -14.18
CA ALA A 12 -9.23 -23.69 -13.80
C ALA A 12 -9.24 -24.05 -12.30
N LEU A 13 -9.74 -23.15 -11.44
CA LEU A 13 -9.81 -23.34 -9.99
C LEU A 13 -11.18 -23.82 -9.50
N GLU A 14 -12.15 -23.98 -10.40
CA GLU A 14 -13.53 -24.39 -10.12
C GLU A 14 -14.20 -23.56 -9.00
N CYS A 15 -13.84 -22.27 -8.91
CA CYS A 15 -14.40 -21.33 -7.94
C CYS A 15 -14.34 -19.89 -8.45
N GLU A 16 -15.25 -19.04 -7.99
CA GLU A 16 -15.25 -17.61 -8.31
C GLU A 16 -14.41 -16.81 -7.29
N PRO A 17 -13.78 -15.70 -7.71
CA PRO A 17 -12.97 -14.90 -6.81
C PRO A 17 -13.82 -14.03 -5.90
N ILE A 18 -13.29 -13.80 -4.70
CA ILE A 18 -13.72 -12.69 -3.85
C ILE A 18 -12.81 -11.49 -4.14
N ARG A 19 -13.42 -10.32 -4.38
CA ARG A 19 -12.67 -9.06 -4.55
C ARG A 19 -12.66 -8.30 -3.23
N ILE A 20 -11.46 -8.02 -2.70
CA ILE A 20 -11.28 -7.26 -1.46
C ILE A 20 -10.26 -6.16 -1.72
N ASN A 21 -10.60 -4.93 -1.32
CA ASN A 21 -9.65 -3.84 -1.30
C ASN A 21 -9.07 -3.67 0.11
N SER A 22 -7.75 -3.77 0.23
CA SER A 22 -7.07 -3.60 1.52
C SER A 22 -7.28 -2.21 2.13
N ASN A 23 -7.79 -1.24 1.37
CA ASN A 23 -8.12 0.07 1.90
C ASN A 23 -9.12 0.01 3.06
N LEU A 24 -9.91 -1.05 3.19
CA LEU A 24 -10.78 -1.28 4.36
C LEU A 24 -9.97 -1.48 5.66
N THR A 25 -8.72 -1.92 5.56
CA THR A 25 -7.91 -2.33 6.73
C THR A 25 -6.62 -1.53 6.90
N THR A 26 -6.21 -0.75 5.90
CA THR A 26 -4.95 0.01 5.90
C THR A 26 -5.05 1.28 5.04
N ALA A 27 -4.05 2.16 5.15
CA ALA A 27 -3.95 3.44 4.43
C ALA A 27 -3.54 3.32 2.95
N GLN A 28 -3.90 2.23 2.28
CA GLN A 28 -3.50 1.93 0.90
C GLN A 28 -4.65 1.36 0.09
N ASP A 29 -4.82 1.88 -1.13
CA ASP A 29 -5.64 1.22 -2.14
C ASP A 29 -4.89 0.03 -2.74
N ARG A 30 -5.33 -1.18 -2.40
CA ARG A 30 -4.80 -2.45 -2.90
C ARG A 30 -5.96 -3.41 -3.14
N ASP A 31 -6.60 -3.21 -4.29
CA ASP A 31 -7.71 -4.03 -4.75
C ASP A 31 -7.20 -5.35 -5.35
N ARG A 32 -7.69 -6.48 -4.83
CA ARG A 32 -7.20 -7.83 -5.15
C ARG A 32 -8.34 -8.83 -5.25
N TYR A 33 -8.16 -9.79 -6.15
CA TYR A 33 -8.99 -10.98 -6.26
C TYR A 33 -8.35 -12.14 -5.48
N TYR A 34 -9.20 -12.88 -4.77
CA TYR A 34 -8.86 -14.04 -3.97
C TYR A 34 -9.75 -15.20 -4.38
N TRP A 35 -9.21 -16.16 -5.12
CA TRP A 35 -9.87 -17.44 -5.38
C TRP A 35 -9.65 -18.36 -4.18
N THR A 36 -10.72 -18.82 -3.56
CA THR A 36 -10.64 -19.65 -2.36
C THR A 36 -11.92 -20.45 -2.17
N ASN A 37 -11.80 -21.63 -1.59
CA ASN A 37 -12.91 -22.45 -1.11
C ASN A 37 -13.23 -22.20 0.37
N ILE A 38 -12.53 -21.27 1.03
CA ILE A 38 -12.79 -20.88 2.41
C ILE A 38 -14.05 -20.00 2.43
N PRO A 39 -15.06 -20.31 3.26
CA PRO A 39 -16.25 -19.47 3.37
C PRO A 39 -15.90 -18.08 3.90
N VAL A 40 -16.23 -17.04 3.14
CA VAL A 40 -16.06 -15.63 3.57
C VAL A 40 -17.43 -14.96 3.52
N ALA A 41 -18.00 -14.69 4.69
CA ALA A 41 -19.38 -14.23 4.80
C ALA A 41 -19.58 -12.76 4.40
N ALA A 42 -18.56 -11.91 4.61
CA ALA A 42 -18.66 -10.46 4.39
C ALA A 42 -17.30 -9.87 4.02
N GLN A 43 -17.29 -8.61 3.58
CA GLN A 43 -16.06 -7.81 3.46
C GLN A 43 -15.47 -7.51 4.84
N PRO A 44 -14.16 -7.27 4.94
CA PRO A 44 -13.56 -6.72 6.15
C PRO A 44 -14.22 -5.39 6.55
N ILE A 45 -14.34 -5.13 7.84
CA ILE A 45 -14.86 -3.86 8.36
C ILE A 45 -13.87 -2.73 7.99
N ASP A 46 -14.40 -1.60 7.50
CA ASP A 46 -13.57 -0.42 7.25
C ASP A 46 -13.08 0.18 8.57
N LYS A 47 -11.77 0.16 8.77
CA LYS A 47 -11.07 0.72 9.94
C LYS A 47 -10.85 2.23 9.82
N GLY A 48 -11.11 2.84 8.66
CA GLY A 48 -10.95 4.27 8.45
C GLY A 48 -9.52 4.79 8.48
N ILE A 49 -8.52 3.90 8.39
CA ILE A 49 -7.10 4.24 8.54
C ILE A 49 -6.60 5.05 7.33
N VAL A 50 -5.92 6.15 7.61
CA VAL A 50 -5.27 7.04 6.63
C VAL A 50 -3.76 7.11 6.85
N LEU A 51 -3.03 7.71 5.90
CA LEU A 51 -1.57 7.76 5.96
C LEU A 51 -1.08 8.48 7.22
N GLY A 52 -1.79 9.51 7.67
CA GLY A 52 -1.50 10.26 8.90
C GLY A 52 -1.45 9.39 10.16
N ASP A 53 -2.21 8.29 10.21
CA ASP A 53 -2.28 7.40 11.37
C ASP A 53 -1.06 6.48 11.47
N ILE A 54 -0.37 6.24 10.35
CA ILE A 54 0.70 5.23 10.26
C ILE A 54 2.09 5.82 10.04
N VAL A 55 2.20 7.11 9.71
CA VAL A 55 3.48 7.75 9.46
C VAL A 55 4.27 7.98 10.74
N GLU A 56 5.59 7.83 10.64
CA GLU A 56 6.54 8.21 11.67
C GLU A 56 6.57 9.73 11.82
N GLN A 57 6.57 10.20 13.07
CA GLN A 57 6.61 11.63 13.38
C GLN A 57 8.00 12.23 13.10
N ASN A 58 9.08 11.48 13.35
CA ASN A 58 10.46 11.96 13.21
C ASN A 58 11.32 11.03 12.33
N PRO A 59 11.02 10.92 11.01
CA PRO A 59 11.77 10.07 10.10
C PRO A 59 13.17 10.66 9.83
N ALA A 60 14.15 9.76 9.69
CA ALA A 60 15.55 10.16 9.47
C ALA A 60 15.73 11.09 8.25
N PRO A 61 16.71 12.02 8.27
CA PRO A 61 16.95 12.99 7.19
C PRO A 61 17.05 12.38 5.77
N LYS A 62 17.55 11.14 5.65
CA LYS A 62 17.70 10.41 4.37
C LYS A 62 16.37 10.13 3.63
N TYR A 63 15.23 10.28 4.29
CA TYR A 63 13.91 10.05 3.69
C TYR A 63 13.31 11.29 3.04
N TRP A 64 13.82 12.48 3.37
CA TRP A 64 13.30 13.76 2.89
C TRP A 64 13.89 14.12 1.53
N TYR A 65 13.06 14.71 0.66
CA TYR A 65 13.50 15.21 -0.65
C TYR A 65 13.94 16.67 -0.54
N ALA A 66 15.02 17.02 -1.24
CA ALA A 66 15.50 18.39 -1.37
C ALA A 66 14.96 19.10 -2.62
N GLN A 67 14.37 18.33 -3.55
CA GLN A 67 13.81 18.84 -4.80
C GLN A 67 12.54 19.68 -4.54
N SER A 68 12.32 20.68 -5.40
CA SER A 68 11.09 21.45 -5.41
C SER A 68 9.89 20.60 -5.87
N PHE A 69 8.69 21.10 -5.61
CA PHE A 69 7.44 20.44 -5.96
C PHE A 69 6.35 21.47 -6.23
N ASP A 70 5.38 21.08 -7.05
CA ASP A 70 4.14 21.83 -7.22
C ASP A 70 3.10 21.37 -6.19
N TYR A 71 2.45 22.32 -5.53
CA TYR A 71 1.37 22.04 -4.59
C TYR A 71 0.01 22.00 -5.31
N LEU A 72 -0.78 20.96 -5.05
CA LEU A 72 -2.03 20.71 -5.77
C LEU A 72 -3.29 21.00 -4.93
N GLY A 73 -3.21 21.00 -3.60
CA GLY A 73 -4.32 21.38 -2.71
C GLY A 73 -4.50 20.48 -1.48
N ASP A 74 -5.11 21.02 -0.42
CA ASP A 74 -5.21 20.38 0.91
C ASP A 74 -6.09 19.13 0.97
N ASN A 75 -6.98 18.98 -0.02
CA ASN A 75 -7.96 17.89 -0.09
C ASN A 75 -7.66 16.92 -1.23
N GLU A 76 -6.63 17.18 -2.04
CA GLU A 76 -6.26 16.30 -3.13
C GLU A 76 -5.59 15.04 -2.60
N LYS A 77 -5.88 13.89 -3.21
CA LYS A 77 -5.23 12.61 -2.86
C LYS A 77 -3.72 12.68 -3.10
N VAL A 78 -3.34 13.27 -4.23
CA VAL A 78 -1.96 13.66 -4.54
C VAL A 78 -1.86 15.14 -4.22
N GLN A 79 -1.27 15.45 -3.08
CA GLN A 79 -1.20 16.82 -2.56
C GLN A 79 -0.08 17.63 -3.24
N ALA A 80 0.93 16.95 -3.77
CA ALA A 80 2.03 17.59 -4.48
C ALA A 80 2.64 16.70 -5.57
N THR A 81 3.30 17.34 -6.52
CA THR A 81 4.07 16.69 -7.60
C THR A 81 5.53 17.08 -7.48
N LEU A 82 6.39 16.11 -7.20
CA LEU A 82 7.83 16.31 -7.03
C LEU A 82 8.54 16.51 -8.38
N HIS A 83 9.43 17.51 -8.47
CA HIS A 83 10.24 17.77 -9.66
C HIS A 83 11.42 16.81 -9.78
N ILE A 84 11.12 15.57 -10.16
CA ILE A 84 12.11 14.54 -10.50
C ILE A 84 11.88 13.99 -11.91
N ASN A 85 12.93 13.40 -12.49
CA ASN A 85 12.84 12.71 -13.77
C ASN A 85 12.04 11.41 -13.65
N GLY A 86 11.24 11.09 -14.66
CA GLY A 86 10.48 9.86 -14.76
C GLY A 86 8.98 10.06 -15.00
N HIS A 87 8.24 8.94 -15.03
CA HIS A 87 6.80 8.95 -15.23
C HIS A 87 6.05 9.61 -14.06
N ASP A 88 4.86 10.14 -14.34
CA ASP A 88 3.99 10.81 -13.38
C ASP A 88 3.84 10.05 -12.05
N ILE A 89 3.68 8.73 -12.11
CA ILE A 89 3.53 7.87 -10.92
C ILE A 89 4.68 8.01 -9.91
N LEU A 90 5.89 8.32 -10.38
CA LEU A 90 7.08 8.47 -9.53
C LEU A 90 7.10 9.81 -8.81
N LYS A 91 6.43 10.82 -9.37
CA LYS A 91 6.43 12.20 -8.88
C LYS A 91 5.36 12.47 -7.83
N ARG A 92 4.34 11.61 -7.75
CA ARG A 92 3.19 11.78 -6.84
C ARG A 92 3.61 11.77 -5.37
N VAL A 93 3.16 12.79 -4.64
CA VAL A 93 3.28 12.94 -3.19
C VAL A 93 1.87 12.92 -2.59
N TYR A 94 1.58 11.92 -1.77
CA TYR A 94 0.25 11.68 -1.22
C TYR A 94 -0.04 12.53 0.01
N ASN A 95 -1.33 12.84 0.19
CA ASN A 95 -1.85 13.56 1.34
C ASN A 95 -1.98 12.64 2.56
N LEU A 96 -1.54 13.10 3.73
CA LEU A 96 -1.66 12.36 4.98
C LEU A 96 -3.13 12.08 5.38
N LYS A 97 -4.06 12.93 4.97
CA LYS A 97 -5.51 12.74 5.22
C LYS A 97 -6.14 11.64 4.36
N GLY A 98 -5.39 11.09 3.40
CA GLY A 98 -5.88 10.11 2.44
C GLY A 98 -5.12 8.79 2.49
N LYS A 99 -5.32 7.98 1.44
CA LYS A 99 -4.68 6.67 1.25
C LYS A 99 -3.70 6.74 0.08
N CYS A 100 -2.59 6.01 0.15
CA CYS A 100 -1.66 5.92 -0.97
C CYS A 100 -2.15 4.91 -2.02
N GLY A 101 -1.56 4.96 -3.22
CA GLY A 101 -1.74 3.90 -4.21
C GLY A 101 -1.01 2.61 -3.79
N THR A 102 -1.31 1.51 -4.50
CA THR A 102 -0.76 0.19 -4.19
C THR A 102 0.78 0.18 -4.16
N LEU A 103 1.33 -0.41 -3.10
CA LEU A 103 2.74 -0.80 -2.97
C LEU A 103 3.07 -1.85 -4.03
N THR A 104 4.16 -1.61 -4.75
CA THR A 104 4.64 -2.48 -5.83
C THR A 104 6.01 -3.05 -5.48
N CYS A 105 6.40 -4.12 -6.15
CA CYS A 105 7.79 -4.59 -6.20
C CYS A 105 8.71 -3.43 -6.62
N LEU A 106 9.70 -3.08 -5.80
CA LEU A 106 10.62 -1.98 -6.06
C LEU A 106 12.02 -2.50 -6.34
N LYS A 107 12.62 -2.06 -7.45
CA LYS A 107 14.02 -2.32 -7.80
C LYS A 107 14.86 -1.04 -7.93
N GLY A 108 14.35 0.10 -7.44
CA GLY A 108 15.03 1.41 -7.48
C GLY A 108 14.14 2.54 -8.02
N GLY A 109 14.77 3.61 -8.50
CA GLY A 109 14.12 4.61 -9.39
C GLY A 109 13.09 5.55 -8.75
N ASN A 110 13.14 5.82 -7.45
CA ASN A 110 12.15 6.66 -6.74
C ASN A 110 10.70 6.12 -6.81
N HIS A 111 10.51 4.81 -6.96
CA HIS A 111 9.17 4.20 -6.96
C HIS A 111 8.55 4.12 -5.55
N GLN A 112 9.30 4.44 -4.50
CA GLN A 112 8.76 4.52 -3.15
C GLN A 112 7.63 5.53 -3.10
N LYS A 113 6.56 5.17 -2.37
CA LYS A 113 5.46 6.09 -2.10
C LYS A 113 5.97 7.26 -1.27
N LYS A 114 5.42 8.44 -1.52
CA LYS A 114 5.85 9.70 -0.92
C LYS A 114 4.67 10.35 -0.25
N VAL A 115 4.94 11.10 0.80
CA VAL A 115 3.94 11.88 1.53
C VAL A 115 4.43 13.30 1.72
N LEU A 116 3.49 14.25 1.80
CA LEU A 116 3.78 15.61 2.22
C LEU A 116 3.58 15.67 3.73
N GLN A 117 4.68 15.81 4.47
CA GLN A 117 4.66 15.89 5.93
C GLN A 117 5.41 17.15 6.34
N ASP A 118 4.86 17.91 7.29
CA ASP A 118 5.47 19.15 7.80
C ASP A 118 5.89 20.13 6.67
N GLY A 119 5.06 20.20 5.62
CA GLY A 119 5.29 21.05 4.45
C GLY A 119 6.40 20.58 3.50
N LYS A 120 6.97 19.37 3.70
CA LYS A 120 8.06 18.84 2.87
C LYS A 120 7.76 17.42 2.35
N PRO A 121 8.05 17.13 1.07
CA PRO A 121 7.95 15.78 0.55
C PRO A 121 9.01 14.85 1.13
N ARG A 122 8.60 13.63 1.47
CA ARG A 122 9.51 12.55 1.83
C ARG A 122 9.00 11.22 1.30
N LYS A 123 9.88 10.24 1.16
CA LYS A 123 9.47 8.86 0.90
C LYS A 123 9.03 8.19 2.21
N LEU A 124 8.09 7.25 2.10
CA LEU A 124 7.73 6.40 3.22
C LEU A 124 8.91 5.47 3.58
N THR A 125 9.08 5.19 4.86
CA THR A 125 10.15 4.34 5.39
C THR A 125 9.79 2.85 5.26
N PRO A 126 10.75 1.92 5.46
CA PRO A 126 10.44 0.50 5.50
C PRO A 126 9.46 0.11 6.62
N LEU A 127 9.53 0.79 7.77
CA LEU A 127 8.61 0.58 8.89
C LEU A 127 7.18 1.02 8.52
N GLU A 128 7.04 2.14 7.81
CA GLU A 128 5.74 2.58 7.31
C GLU A 128 5.20 1.64 6.22
N TYR A 129 6.07 1.02 5.42
CA TYR A 129 5.67 -0.05 4.49
C TYR A 129 5.19 -1.32 5.23
N GLU A 130 5.78 -1.64 6.38
CA GLU A 130 5.31 -2.73 7.24
C GLU A 130 3.89 -2.43 7.75
N ARG A 131 3.69 -1.21 8.28
CA ARG A 131 2.37 -0.73 8.72
C ARG A 131 1.35 -0.74 7.57
N LEU A 132 1.74 -0.38 6.35
CA LEU A 132 0.88 -0.45 5.17
C LEU A 132 0.47 -1.88 4.76
N GLN A 133 1.19 -2.90 5.20
CA GLN A 133 0.82 -4.30 5.00
C GLN A 133 0.23 -4.94 6.26
N ASN A 134 0.05 -4.17 7.33
CA ASN A 134 -0.36 -4.64 8.66
C ASN A 134 0.52 -5.80 9.18
N VAL A 135 1.80 -5.85 8.77
CA VAL A 135 2.77 -6.76 9.40
C VAL A 135 3.28 -6.13 10.70
N PRO A 136 3.70 -6.93 11.69
CA PRO A 136 4.28 -6.41 12.93
C PRO A 136 5.44 -5.45 12.66
N GLU A 137 5.59 -4.43 13.51
CA GLU A 137 6.71 -3.50 13.41
C GLU A 137 8.04 -4.24 13.57
N GLY A 138 8.96 -3.99 12.65
CA GLY A 138 10.26 -4.64 12.64
C GLY A 138 10.22 -6.08 12.11
N TYR A 139 9.11 -6.56 11.56
CA TYR A 139 9.00 -7.91 10.98
C TYR A 139 10.05 -8.20 9.90
N THR A 140 10.45 -7.19 9.13
CA THR A 140 11.49 -7.31 8.10
C THR A 140 12.84 -6.71 8.55
N SER A 141 13.07 -6.59 9.85
CA SER A 141 14.37 -6.18 10.41
C SER A 141 15.47 -7.16 10.02
N GLY A 142 16.69 -6.65 9.81
CA GLY A 142 17.84 -7.44 9.34
C GLY A 142 17.93 -7.60 7.82
N VAL A 143 16.92 -7.13 7.08
CA VAL A 143 16.94 -7.07 5.61
C VAL A 143 17.27 -5.66 5.14
N SER A 144 17.98 -5.52 4.02
CA SER A 144 18.31 -4.19 3.46
C SER A 144 17.04 -3.43 3.05
N ASP A 145 17.03 -2.09 3.23
CA ASP A 145 15.88 -1.23 2.91
C ASP A 145 15.29 -1.53 1.52
N THR A 146 16.15 -1.69 0.50
CA THR A 146 15.73 -2.03 -0.87
C THR A 146 14.95 -3.34 -0.93
N GLN A 147 15.44 -4.39 -0.26
CA GLN A 147 14.76 -5.68 -0.25
C GLN A 147 13.50 -5.66 0.61
N ARG A 148 13.48 -4.90 1.71
CA ARG A 148 12.27 -4.67 2.51
C ARG A 148 11.15 -4.08 1.66
N TYR A 149 11.42 -2.99 0.93
CA TYR A 149 10.43 -2.40 0.02
C TYR A 149 9.95 -3.38 -1.06
N ASN A 150 10.88 -4.17 -1.62
CA ASN A 150 10.58 -5.17 -2.64
C ASN A 150 9.63 -6.26 -2.11
N MET A 151 9.98 -6.87 -0.97
CA MET A 151 9.21 -7.94 -0.34
C MET A 151 7.83 -7.45 0.10
N LEU A 152 7.75 -6.29 0.75
CA LEU A 152 6.48 -5.71 1.22
C LEU A 152 5.59 -5.26 0.05
N GLY A 153 6.17 -4.87 -1.08
CA GLY A 153 5.40 -4.61 -2.31
C GLY A 153 4.74 -5.86 -2.89
N ASN A 154 5.45 -6.99 -2.85
CA ASN A 154 4.95 -8.29 -3.31
C ASN A 154 4.04 -9.01 -2.30
N GLY A 155 4.18 -8.70 -1.02
CA GLY A 155 3.40 -9.32 0.06
C GLY A 155 1.90 -9.05 0.01
N TRP A 156 1.19 -9.74 0.89
CA TRP A 156 -0.23 -9.51 1.16
C TRP A 156 -0.42 -8.62 2.38
N THR A 157 -1.57 -7.94 2.44
CA THR A 157 -1.98 -7.21 3.64
C THR A 157 -2.53 -8.22 4.65
N ILE A 158 -1.90 -8.30 5.82
CA ILE A 158 -2.13 -9.37 6.80
C ILE A 158 -3.59 -9.44 7.24
N ASP A 159 -4.21 -8.31 7.54
CA ASP A 159 -5.60 -8.30 8.03
C ASP A 159 -6.60 -8.84 7.00
N VAL A 160 -6.37 -8.63 5.71
CA VAL A 160 -7.21 -9.21 4.66
C VAL A 160 -7.07 -10.74 4.63
N ILE A 161 -5.84 -11.24 4.78
CA ILE A 161 -5.60 -12.68 4.82
C ILE A 161 -6.16 -13.29 6.10
N ALA A 162 -5.98 -12.64 7.24
CA ALA A 162 -6.55 -13.07 8.51
C ALA A 162 -8.08 -13.13 8.43
N HIS A 163 -8.73 -12.12 7.83
CA HIS A 163 -10.17 -12.11 7.58
C HIS A 163 -10.64 -13.30 6.74
N ILE A 164 -9.93 -13.63 5.65
CA ILE A 164 -10.24 -14.81 4.83
C ILE A 164 -10.09 -16.09 5.66
N LEU A 165 -8.99 -16.21 6.42
CA LEU A 165 -8.68 -17.42 7.20
C LEU A 165 -9.61 -17.62 8.40
N GLN A 166 -10.34 -16.61 8.88
CA GLN A 166 -11.36 -16.77 9.92
C GLN A 166 -12.43 -17.78 9.51
N GLY A 167 -12.73 -17.93 8.22
CA GLY A 167 -13.66 -18.94 7.71
C GLY A 167 -13.23 -20.39 7.92
N LEU A 168 -11.98 -20.63 8.34
CA LEU A 168 -11.49 -21.96 8.72
C LEU A 168 -11.82 -22.32 10.17
N VAL A 169 -12.02 -21.31 11.03
CA VAL A 169 -12.29 -21.50 12.45
C VAL A 169 -13.80 -21.63 12.61
N LYS A 170 -14.24 -22.80 13.04
CA LYS A 170 -15.65 -23.10 13.36
C LYS A 170 -16.06 -22.46 14.68
#